data_AF-A0A0Q0DRW9-F1
#
_entry.id   AF-A0A0Q0DRW9-F1
#
_cell.length_a   1.000
_cell.length_b   1.000
_cell.length_c   1.000
_cell.angle_alpha   90.00
_cell.angle_beta   90.00
_cell.angle_gamma   90.00
#
_symmetry.space_group_name_H-M   'P 1'
#
loop_
_entity.id
_entity.type
_entity.pdbx_description
1 polymer ?
#
loop_
_entity_poly.entity_id
_entity_poly.type
_entity_poly.pdbx_seq_one_letter_code
_entity_poly.pdbx_strand_id
1 'polypeptide(L)' 'MMPGINAASSPLFAMGNKLVGVITVVGPGSVLNDEAQGQAARRLLETATAISERMGGSHLRS' A
#
# COMPACT_ATOMS: atom_id res chain seq x y z
N MET A 1 11.21 -13.96 3.05
CA MET A 1 10.20 -13.65 4.08
C MET A 1 10.86 -13.84 5.43
N MET A 2 10.90 -12.81 6.27
CA MET A 2 11.42 -12.95 7.64
C MET A 2 10.35 -13.68 8.46
N PRO A 3 10.62 -14.86 9.02
CA PRO A 3 9.61 -15.61 9.77
C PRO A 3 9.03 -14.76 10.90
N GLY A 4 7.70 -14.77 11.04
CA GLY A 4 7.00 -13.99 12.06
C GLY A 4 6.78 -12.51 11.73
N ILE A 5 7.10 -12.05 10.51
CA ILE A 5 6.81 -10.70 10.03
C ILE A 5 5.85 -10.78 8.83
N ASN A 6 4.77 -10.01 8.90
CA ASN A 6 3.86 -9.78 7.78
C ASN A 6 4.05 -8.37 7.23
N ALA A 7 3.72 -8.18 5.95
CA ALA A 7 3.81 -6.89 5.28
C ALA A 7 2.71 -6.73 4.22
N ALA A 8 2.24 -5.49 4.04
CA ALA A 8 1.33 -5.09 2.97
C ALA A 8 1.94 -3.91 2.22
N SER A 9 1.82 -3.87 0.90
CA SER A 9 2.37 -2.80 0.06
C SER A 9 1.35 -2.28 -0.93
N SER A 10 1.38 -0.97 -1.21
CA SER A 10 0.58 -0.34 -2.28
C SER A 10 1.47 0.54 -3.17
N PRO A 11 1.29 0.50 -4.50
CA PRO A 11 2.06 1.32 -5.44
C PRO A 11 1.66 2.80 -5.40
N LEU A 12 2.62 3.67 -5.69
CA LEU A 12 2.42 5.10 -5.88
C LEU A 12 2.60 5.49 -7.34
N PHE A 13 1.68 6.29 -7.87
CA PHE A 13 1.71 6.79 -9.23
C PHE A 13 1.80 8.31 -9.27
N ALA A 14 2.63 8.85 -10.15
CA ALA A 14 2.70 10.28 -10.45
C ALA A 14 2.07 10.60 -11.81
N MET A 15 2.12 11.88 -12.19
CA MET A 15 1.64 12.37 -13.49
C MET A 15 2.07 11.49 -14.67
N GLY A 16 1.12 11.22 -15.57
CA GLY A 16 1.30 10.26 -16.65
C GLY A 16 1.22 8.79 -16.21
N ASN A 17 0.63 8.51 -15.04
CA ASN A 17 0.49 7.17 -14.45
C ASN A 17 1.83 6.42 -14.29
N LYS A 18 2.91 7.18 -14.07
CA LYS A 18 4.23 6.62 -13.85
C LYS A 18 4.32 6.02 -12.44
N LEU A 19 4.69 4.74 -12.35
CA LEU A 19 5.05 4.12 -11.07
C LEU A 19 6.30 4.81 -10.51
N VAL A 20 6.17 5.45 -9.35
CA VAL A 20 7.26 6.20 -8.70
C VAL A 20 7.76 5.58 -7.41
N GLY A 21 7.05 4.58 -6.89
CA GLY A 21 7.48 3.86 -5.70
C GLY A 21 6.37 2.99 -5.11
N VAL A 22 6.62 2.50 -3.91
CA VAL A 22 5.66 1.75 -3.09
C VAL A 22 5.66 2.30 -1.67
N ILE A 23 4.52 2.23 -1.00
CA ILE A 23 4.44 2.39 0.45
C ILE A 23 4.16 1.02 1.07
N THR A 24 4.82 0.71 2.17
CA THR A 24 4.77 -0.60 2.81
C THR A 24 4.52 -0.45 4.30
N VAL A 25 3.59 -1.24 4.83
CA VAL A 25 3.41 -1.46 6.26
C VAL A 25 4.00 -2.81 6.61
N VAL A 26 4.77 -2.87 7.69
CA VAL A 26 5.44 -4.08 8.19
C VAL A 26 5.16 -4.22 9.67
N GLY A 27 4.90 -5.44 10.14
CA GLY A 27 4.72 -5.71 11.57
C GLY A 27 4.82 -7.20 11.91
N PRO A 28 4.89 -7.55 13.20
CA PRO A 28 4.83 -8.94 13.65
C PRO A 28 3.56 -9.61 13.13
N GLY A 29 3.64 -10.83 12.61
CA GLY A 29 2.48 -11.59 12.13
C GLY A 29 1.45 -11.89 13.22
N SER A 30 1.86 -11.86 14.50
CA SER A 30 0.96 -11.91 15.66
C SER A 30 0.06 -10.68 15.79
N VAL A 31 0.50 -9.53 15.28
CA VAL A 31 -0.23 -8.25 15.31
C VAL A 31 -0.89 -7.97 13.96
N LEU A 32 -0.14 -8.13 12.87
CA LEU A 32 -0.63 -8.03 11.49
C LEU A 32 -1.13 -9.40 11.01
N ASN A 33 -2.09 -9.96 11.73
CA ASN A 33 -2.80 -11.19 11.36
C ASN A 33 -3.72 -10.95 10.13
N ASP A 34 -4.42 -11.98 9.65
CA ASP A 34 -5.20 -11.90 8.41
C ASP A 34 -6.24 -10.76 8.38
N GLU A 35 -6.96 -10.56 9.49
CA GLU A 35 -7.95 -9.48 9.61
C GLU A 35 -7.26 -8.10 9.60
N ALA A 36 -6.23 -7.93 10.45
CA ALA A 36 -5.46 -6.70 10.53
C ALA A 36 -4.75 -6.39 9.20
N GLN A 37 -4.32 -7.42 8.47
CA GLN A 37 -3.70 -7.31 7.15
C GLN A 37 -4.71 -6.84 6.10
N GLY A 38 -5.94 -7.34 6.12
CA GLY A 38 -7.02 -6.83 5.26
C GLY A 38 -7.33 -5.35 5.51
N GLN A 39 -7.41 -4.95 6.78
CA GLN A 39 -7.61 -3.54 7.16
C GLN A 39 -6.41 -2.67 6.78
N ALA A 40 -5.20 -3.15 7.01
CA ALA A 40 -3.97 -2.46 6.61
C ALA A 40 -3.90 -2.28 5.10
N ALA A 41 -4.22 -3.32 4.31
CA ALA A 41 -4.23 -3.25 2.85
C ALA A 41 -5.23 -2.19 2.34
N ARG A 42 -6.44 -2.13 2.91
CA ARG A 42 -7.45 -1.13 2.54
C ARG A 42 -6.98 0.29 2.85
N ARG A 43 -6.52 0.54 4.07
CA ARG A 43 -5.99 1.85 4.48
C ARG A 43 -4.75 2.26 3.68
N LEU A 44 -3.90 1.29 3.35
CA LEU A 44 -2.70 1.51 2.56
C LEU A 44 -3.05 1.88 1.12
N LEU A 45 -4.07 1.25 0.52
CA LEU A 45 -4.58 1.64 -0.79
C LEU A 45 -5.20 3.05 -0.77
N GLU A 46 -6.03 3.38 0.22
CA GLU A 46 -6.61 4.71 0.38
C GLU A 46 -5.50 5.77 0.52
N THR A 47 -4.48 5.48 1.33
CA THR A 47 -3.31 6.37 1.51
C THR A 47 -2.50 6.52 0.22
N ALA A 48 -2.20 5.42 -0.46
CA ALA A 48 -1.46 5.42 -1.72
C ALA A 48 -2.21 6.19 -2.82
N THR A 49 -3.53 6.09 -2.84
CA THR A 49 -4.40 6.83 -3.77
C THR A 49 -4.31 8.33 -3.48
N ALA A 50 -4.51 8.76 -2.24
CA ALA A 50 -4.43 10.16 -1.85
C ALA A 50 -3.03 10.78 -2.07
N ILE A 51 -1.96 9.99 -1.96
CA ILE A 51 -0.60 10.44 -2.30
C ILE A 51 -0.44 10.54 -3.82
N SER A 52 -0.90 9.54 -4.57
CA SER A 52 -0.82 9.53 -6.04
C SER A 52 -1.56 10.71 -6.65
N GLU A 53 -2.78 11.01 -6.17
CA GLU A 53 -3.57 12.16 -6.60
C GLU A 53 -2.82 13.49 -6.38
N ARG A 54 -2.16 13.65 -5.24
CA ARG A 54 -1.32 14.82 -4.95
C ARG A 54 -0.10 14.93 -5.87
N MET A 55 0.37 13.80 -6.41
CA MET A 55 1.45 13.75 -7.40
C MET A 55 0.94 13.84 -8.85
N GLY A 56 -0.36 14.03 -9.05
CA GLY A 56 -1.01 14.07 -10.37
C GLY A 56 -1.15 12.70 -11.06
N GLY A 57 -0.90 11.60 -10.33
CA GLY A 57 -1.16 10.25 -10.81
C GLY A 57 -2.55 9.75 -10.38
N SER A 58 -3.06 8.75 -11.09
CA SER A 58 -4.31 8.07 -10.72
C SER A 58 -4.09 6.56 -10.69
N HIS A 59 -4.71 5.86 -9.74
CA HIS A 59 -4.76 4.41 -9.79
C HIS A 59 -5.84 4.00 -10.81
N LEU A 60 -5.46 3.68 -12.05
CA LEU A 60 -6.40 3.16 -13.04
C LEU A 60 -6.99 1.85 -12.52
N ARG A 61 -8.30 1.82 -12.23
CA ARG A 61 -9.04 0.56 -12.08
C ARG A 61 -9.27 0.02 -13.49
N SER A 62 -8.44 -0.93 -13.92
CA SER A 62 -8.74 -1.79 -15.07
C SER A 62 -9.90 -2.72 -14.75
#